data_AF-A0A4R6R6W0-F1
#
_entry.id   AF-A0A4R6R6W0-F1
#
_cell.length_a   1.000
_cell.length_b   1.000
_cell.length_c   1.000
_cell.angle_alpha   90.00
_cell.angle_beta   90.00
_cell.angle_gamma   90.00
#
_symmetry.space_group_name_H-M   'P 1'
#
loop_
_entity.id
_entity.type
_entity.pdbx_description
1 polymer ?
#
loop_
_entity_poly.entity_id
_entity_poly.type
_entity_poly.pdbx_seq_one_letter_code
_entity_poly.pdbx_strand_id
1 'polypeptide(L)'
;MKPRADRVAPGAIPEATEDAALIGEIIQMALSDHVGFAEIRAVHGLRPDQVKALMRSQLSPGSYRCWRRRVRRFADRRASYK
;
A
#
# COMPACT_ATOMS: atom_id res chain seq x y z
N MET A 1 15.73 7.63 26.53
CA MET A 1 15.95 8.54 25.38
C MET A 1 16.47 7.71 24.22
N LYS A 2 15.71 7.56 23.13
CA LYS A 2 16.04 6.62 22.03
C LYS A 2 17.25 7.11 21.23
N PRO A 3 18.08 6.19 20.73
CA PRO A 3 18.30 6.20 19.30
C PRO A 3 18.32 4.78 18.73
N ARG A 4 17.42 4.51 17.80
CA ARG A 4 17.71 3.53 16.76
C ARG A 4 17.26 4.12 15.45
N ALA A 5 18.26 4.62 14.74
CA ALA A 5 18.17 4.97 13.35
C ALA A 5 18.16 3.66 12.56
N ASP A 6 17.01 3.00 12.49
CA ASP A 6 16.73 2.11 11.37
C ASP A 6 16.09 2.99 10.30
N ARG A 7 16.97 3.65 9.52
CA ARG A 7 16.59 4.14 8.20
C ARG A 7 16.24 2.88 7.40
N VAL A 8 14.98 2.47 7.49
CA VAL A 8 14.38 1.49 6.58
C VAL A 8 14.75 1.93 5.18
N ALA A 9 15.44 1.06 4.44
CA ALA A 9 15.83 1.35 3.07
C ALA A 9 14.58 1.78 2.29
N PRO A 10 14.64 2.87 1.49
CA PRO A 10 13.48 3.32 0.74
C PRO A 10 13.01 2.18 -0.18
N GLY A 11 11.90 1.55 0.19
CA GLY A 11 11.36 0.39 -0.50
C GLY A 11 11.56 -0.97 0.17
N ALA A 12 11.89 -1.07 1.46
CA ALA A 12 11.60 -2.32 2.20
C ALA A 12 10.10 -2.36 2.57
N ILE A 13 9.48 -3.55 2.53
CA ILE A 13 8.12 -3.69 3.06
C ILE A 13 8.24 -3.47 4.58
N PRO A 14 7.46 -2.57 5.19
CA PRO A 14 7.50 -2.40 6.64
C PRO A 14 7.19 -3.75 7.28
N GLU A 15 8.21 -4.34 7.90
CA GLU A 15 8.07 -5.56 8.66
C GLU A 15 7.14 -5.31 9.85
N ALA A 16 6.19 -6.22 10.05
CA ALA A 16 4.95 -5.99 10.78
C ALA A 16 5.10 -5.63 12.28
N THR A 17 6.33 -5.54 12.78
CA THR A 17 6.63 -5.41 14.21
C THR A 17 7.08 -4.02 14.66
N GLU A 18 7.52 -3.11 13.77
CA GLU A 18 8.05 -1.79 14.22
C GLU A 18 7.12 -0.59 13.98
N ASP A 19 6.21 -0.60 12.98
CA ASP A 19 5.32 0.54 12.73
C ASP A 19 3.88 0.13 12.31
N ALA A 20 3.07 -0.33 13.26
CA ALA A 20 1.66 -0.64 13.04
C ALA A 20 0.85 0.57 12.50
N ALA A 21 1.23 1.79 12.92
CA ALA A 21 0.61 3.02 12.43
C ALA A 21 0.86 3.24 10.93
N LEU A 22 2.09 3.01 10.46
CA LEU A 22 2.47 3.15 9.06
C LEU A 22 1.77 2.09 8.19
N ILE A 23 1.65 0.86 8.69
CA ILE A 23 0.87 -0.19 8.00
C ILE A 23 -0.60 0.22 7.89
N GLY A 24 -1.18 0.74 8.97
CA GLY A 24 -2.55 1.27 8.98
C GLY A 24 -2.75 2.37 7.93
N GLU A 25 -1.83 3.33 7.85
CA GLU A 25 -1.86 4.41 6.87
C GLU A 25 -1.80 3.88 5.43
N ILE A 26 -0.86 2.98 5.12
CA ILE A 26 -0.76 2.38 3.78
C ILE A 26 -2.05 1.63 3.42
N ILE A 27 -2.66 0.91 4.37
CA ILE A 27 -3.94 0.21 4.15
C ILE A 27 -5.05 1.22 3.87
N GLN A 28 -5.16 2.30 4.64
CA GLN A 28 -6.16 3.35 4.42
C GLN A 28 -5.98 3.99 3.04
N MET A 29 -4.74 4.34 2.67
CA MET A 29 -4.41 4.86 1.34
C MET A 29 -4.76 3.85 0.23
N ALA A 30 -4.39 2.58 0.39
CA ALA A 30 -4.66 1.55 -0.62
C ALA A 30 -6.16 1.21 -0.76
N LEU A 31 -6.96 1.41 0.30
CA LEU A 31 -8.40 1.21 0.26
C LEU A 31 -9.16 2.42 -0.33
N SER A 32 -8.53 3.60 -0.38
CA SER A 32 -9.10 4.82 -0.96
C SER A 32 -9.26 4.71 -2.47
N ASP A 33 -10.42 5.12 -2.99
CA ASP A 33 -10.69 5.15 -4.44
C ASP A 33 -10.03 6.33 -5.16
N HIS A 34 -9.35 7.23 -4.42
CA HIS A 34 -8.69 8.41 -4.99
C HIS A 34 -7.17 8.24 -5.05
N VAL A 35 -6.61 7.38 -4.21
CA VAL A 35 -5.16 7.19 -4.07
C VAL A 35 -4.69 6.03 -4.96
N GLY A 36 -3.69 6.29 -5.80
CA GLY A 36 -3.06 5.28 -6.65
C GLY A 36 -1.76 4.74 -6.07
N PHE A 37 -1.24 3.67 -6.68
CA PHE A 37 0.09 3.14 -6.31
C PHE A 37 1.23 4.14 -6.51
N ALA A 38 1.11 5.08 -7.46
CA ALA A 38 2.11 6.11 -7.69
C ALA A 38 2.26 7.05 -6.48
N GLU A 39 1.14 7.37 -5.83
CA GLU A 39 1.11 8.25 -4.67
C GLU A 39 1.58 7.54 -3.40
N ILE A 40 1.15 6.29 -3.21
CA ILE A 40 1.69 5.43 -2.13
C ILE A 40 3.21 5.28 -2.28
N ARG A 41 3.72 5.16 -3.51
CA ARG A 41 5.15 5.13 -3.78
C ARG A 41 5.84 6.47 -3.47
N ALA A 42 5.18 7.59 -3.74
CA ALA A 42 5.74 8.91 -3.47
C ALA A 42 5.86 9.17 -1.96
N VAL A 43 4.87 8.74 -1.17
CA VAL A 43 4.84 8.94 0.29
C VAL A 43 5.70 7.90 1.03
N HIS A 44 5.55 6.62 0.68
CA HIS A 44 6.14 5.51 1.45
C HIS A 44 7.26 4.76 0.70
N GLY A 45 7.59 5.12 -0.53
CA GLY A 45 8.60 4.42 -1.33
C GLY A 45 8.19 3.01 -1.81
N LEU A 46 6.96 2.57 -1.54
CA LEU A 46 6.51 1.22 -1.84
C LEU A 46 6.11 1.00 -3.29
N ARG A 47 6.61 -0.09 -3.88
CA ARG A 47 6.20 -0.54 -5.21
C ARG A 47 4.79 -1.14 -5.17
N PRO A 48 4.04 -1.12 -6.28
CA PRO A 48 2.71 -1.72 -6.36
C PRO A 48 2.66 -3.18 -5.86
N ASP A 49 3.69 -3.98 -6.14
CA ASP A 49 3.73 -5.39 -5.74
C ASP A 49 3.92 -5.58 -4.24
N GLN A 50 4.65 -4.66 -3.61
CA GLN A 50 4.82 -4.61 -2.16
C GLN A 50 3.52 -4.23 -1.46
N VAL A 51 2.80 -3.24 -1.99
CA VAL A 51 1.47 -2.88 -1.49
C VAL A 51 0.49 -4.04 -1.65
N LYS A 52 0.52 -4.76 -2.78
CA LYS A 52 -0.32 -5.97 -2.97
C LYS A 52 0.03 -7.06 -1.97
N ALA A 53 1.31 -7.31 -1.70
CA ALA A 53 1.76 -8.31 -0.73
C ALA A 53 1.28 -7.95 0.69
N LEU A 54 1.46 -6.68 1.09
CA LEU A 54 0.96 -6.16 2.36
C LEU A 54 -0.56 -6.31 2.47
N MET A 55 -1.32 -5.88 1.46
CA MET A 55 -2.78 -6.01 1.46
C MET A 55 -3.23 -7.47 1.50
N ARG A 56 -2.47 -8.39 0.91
CA ARG A 56 -2.77 -9.84 0.93
C ARG A 56 -2.58 -10.45 2.31
N SER A 57 -1.63 -9.96 3.10
CA SER A 57 -1.39 -10.44 4.46
C SER A 57 -2.33 -9.81 5.49
N GLN A 58 -2.82 -8.59 5.22
CA GLN A 58 -3.67 -7.82 6.14
C GLN A 58 -5.18 -8.06 5.95
N LEU A 59 -5.63 -8.29 4.72
CA LEU A 59 -7.04 -8.52 4.43
C LEU A 59 -7.40 -10.00 4.42
N SER A 60 -8.64 -10.30 4.82
CA SER A 60 -9.24 -11.61 4.57
C SER A 60 -9.28 -11.91 3.06
N PRO A 61 -9.29 -13.19 2.64
CA PRO A 61 -9.28 -13.56 1.23
C PRO A 61 -10.43 -12.93 0.42
N GLY A 62 -11.62 -12.83 1.02
CA GLY A 62 -12.78 -12.19 0.40
C GLY A 62 -12.58 -10.69 0.15
N SER A 63 -12.15 -9.96 1.19
CA SER A 63 -11.87 -8.53 1.11
C SER A 63 -10.75 -8.21 0.12
N TYR A 64 -9.69 -9.02 0.10
CA TYR A 64 -8.60 -8.87 -0.87
C TYR A 64 -9.09 -9.03 -2.32
N ARG A 65 -9.97 -10.02 -2.59
CA ARG A 65 -10.56 -10.18 -3.93
C ARG A 65 -11.41 -8.97 -4.33
N CYS A 66 -12.24 -8.45 -3.43
CA CYS A 66 -13.05 -7.26 -3.69
C CYS A 66 -12.16 -6.03 -3.96
N TRP A 67 -11.13 -5.81 -3.16
CA TRP A 67 -10.15 -4.75 -3.37
C TRP A 67 -9.46 -4.87 -4.74
N ARG A 68 -9.02 -6.07 -5.14
CA ARG A 68 -8.41 -6.29 -6.46
C ARG A 68 -9.32 -5.94 -7.63
N ARG A 69 -10.62 -6.19 -7.51
CA ARG A 69 -11.60 -5.75 -8.53
C ARG A 69 -11.69 -4.23 -8.60
N ARG A 70 -11.73 -3.53 -7.45
CA ARG A 70 -11.74 -2.06 -7.40
C ARG A 70 -10.48 -1.46 -8.03
N VAL A 71 -9.30 -1.99 -7.67
CA VAL A 71 -8.01 -1.57 -8.25
C VAL A 71 -8.00 -1.72 -9.76
N ARG A 72 -8.53 -2.83 -10.30
CA ARG A 72 -8.62 -3.04 -11.75
C ARG A 72 -9.53 -2.01 -12.43
N ARG A 73 -10.75 -1.83 -11.91
CA ARG A 73 -11.70 -0.82 -12.42
C ARG A 73 -11.10 0.59 -12.41
N PHE A 74 -10.28 0.88 -11.41
CA PHE A 74 -9.62 2.17 -11.27
C PHE A 74 -8.45 2.36 -12.25
N ALA A 75 -7.67 1.31 -12.52
CA ALA A 75 -6.65 1.33 -13.55
C ALA A 75 -7.27 1.55 -14.94
N ASP A 76 -8.37 0.87 -15.25
CA ASP A 76 -9.09 1.02 -16.52
C ASP A 76 -9.59 2.47 -16.72
N ARG A 77 -10.14 3.10 -15.67
CA ARG A 77 -10.56 4.51 -15.71
C ARG A 77 -9.43 5.49 -16.04
N ARG A 78 -8.20 5.23 -15.57
CA ARG A 78 -7.05 6.11 -15.81
C ARG A 78 -6.44 5.90 -17.19
N ALA A 79 -6.59 4.72 -17.79
CA ALA A 79 -6.19 4.47 -19.17
C ALA A 79 -7.03 5.26 -20.19
N SER A 80 -8.27 5.61 -19.81
CA SER A 80 -9.20 6.40 -20.65
C SER A 80 -8.92 7.90 -20.68
N TYR A 81 -7.91 8.40 -19.96
CA TYR A 81 -7.52 9.81 -20.01
C TYR A 81 -6.19 9.93 -20.76
N LYS A 82 -6.27 9.93 -22.09
CA LYS A 82 -5.17 10.32 -22.97
C LYS A 82 -5.71 11.16 -24.11
#